data_AF-A0A7G8BYS4-F1
#
_entry.id   AF-A0A7G8BYS4-F1
#
_cell.length_a   1.000
_cell.length_b   1.000
_cell.length_c   1.000
_cell.angle_alpha   90.00
_cell.angle_beta   90.00
_cell.angle_gamma   90.00
#
_symmetry.space_group_name_H-M   'P 1'
#
loop_
_entity.id
_entity.type
_entity.pdbx_description
1 polymer ?
#
loop_
_entity_poly.entity_id
_entity_poly.type
_entity_poly.pdbx_seq_one_letter_code
_entity_poly.pdbx_strand_id
1 'polypeptide(L)'
;MIADRILLARRKAGFSLRDLAAKMDNRVTAQAIGKYERGEDIPSSGVLIALAKALEVSVTYLMDTQGLVLSGVEFRTKANTTSADRATVETEVLEWIERYLQIEHILDLDSAEWKPPFATLKKLQRIEDSEGLAREVRSKWMLGTDPIPNMTELLEEKGLKVLIVDLPDRVSGFTCIVAREEGSPGLPVIVVNRQFSLERRRLTLAHELAHRVIDPTSLPDKEEEKAANLFAGAFLMPQEHLLREVGKQRNALGYKELIALKRLYRVSGAALLMRLKQIGVINESILTYAFQTIARGWRTHEPEELEEEKIRGERERPRRFERLCYRALAENFVSLSKAAELLRIPLPKVEAGLKGPQIDHADHHQ
;
A
#
# COMPACT_ATOMS: atom_id res chain seq x y z
N MET A 1 20.70 13.87 1.98
CA MET A 1 22.19 13.91 2.10
C MET A 1 22.71 12.57 2.64
N ILE A 2 24.01 12.27 2.53
CA ILE A 2 24.63 11.03 3.08
C ILE A 2 24.29 10.86 4.57
N ALA A 3 24.25 11.96 5.32
CA ALA A 3 23.85 12.01 6.72
C ALA A 3 22.49 11.33 6.99
N ASP A 4 21.47 11.70 6.22
CA ASP A 4 20.12 11.18 6.35
C ASP A 4 20.06 9.68 6.02
N ARG A 5 20.84 9.23 5.03
CA ARG A 5 20.93 7.82 4.63
C ARG A 5 21.51 6.94 5.73
N ILE A 6 22.57 7.42 6.38
CA ILE A 6 23.20 6.72 7.51
C ILE A 6 22.20 6.62 8.68
N LEU A 7 21.52 7.73 9.00
CA LEU A 7 20.53 7.78 10.07
C LEU A 7 19.37 6.81 9.83
N LEU A 8 18.80 6.82 8.61
CA LEU A 8 17.69 5.94 8.23
C LEU A 8 18.11 4.47 8.28
N ALA A 9 19.25 4.12 7.66
CA ALA A 9 19.73 2.74 7.64
C ALA A 9 20.05 2.22 9.05
N ARG A 10 20.61 3.05 9.94
CA ARG A 10 20.84 2.66 11.34
C ARG A 10 19.54 2.38 12.08
N ARG A 11 18.54 3.26 11.93
CA ARG A 11 17.22 3.09 12.56
C ARG A 11 16.54 1.80 12.09
N LYS A 12 16.61 1.49 10.79
CA LYS A 12 16.09 0.24 10.20
C LYS A 12 16.72 -1.01 10.82
N ALA A 13 18.05 -0.98 10.99
CA ALA A 13 18.77 -2.09 11.59
C ALA A 13 18.51 -2.23 13.11
N GLY A 14 17.73 -1.31 13.71
CA GLY A 14 17.43 -1.30 15.13
C GLY A 14 18.64 -0.97 16.01
N PHE A 15 19.71 -0.39 15.43
CA PHE A 15 20.95 -0.15 16.15
C PHE A 15 20.95 1.20 16.86
N SER A 16 21.40 1.24 18.11
CA SER A 16 21.90 2.49 18.70
C SER A 16 23.21 2.91 18.04
N LEU A 17 23.65 4.15 18.26
CA LEU A 17 24.96 4.61 17.79
C LEU A 17 26.11 3.73 18.30
N ARG A 18 25.96 3.16 19.51
CA ARG A 18 26.94 2.25 20.11
C ARG A 18 26.89 0.87 19.45
N ASP A 19 25.70 0.37 19.16
CA ASP A 19 25.53 -0.93 18.50
C ASP A 19 26.12 -0.90 17.09
N LEU A 20 25.90 0.19 16.34
CA LEU A 20 26.49 0.35 15.02
C LEU A 20 28.02 0.44 15.08
N ALA A 21 28.57 1.21 16.03
CA ALA A 21 30.02 1.26 16.23
C ALA A 21 30.61 -0.13 16.52
N ALA A 22 29.95 -0.91 17.39
CA ALA A 22 30.36 -2.26 17.72
C ALA A 22 30.25 -3.22 16.51
N LYS A 23 29.17 -3.12 15.72
CA LYS A 23 28.95 -3.89 14.49
C LYS A 23 29.99 -3.59 13.40
N MET A 24 30.60 -2.41 13.44
CA MET A 24 31.70 -1.98 12.57
C MET A 24 33.09 -2.29 13.17
N ASP A 25 33.17 -3.20 14.15
CA ASP A 25 34.41 -3.54 14.86
C ASP A 25 35.10 -2.33 15.52
N ASN A 26 34.31 -1.35 15.97
CA ASN A 26 34.77 -0.06 16.52
C ASN A 26 35.71 0.72 15.59
N ARG A 27 35.59 0.51 14.27
CA ARG A 27 36.36 1.26 13.26
C ARG A 27 36.14 2.78 13.34
N VAL A 28 34.97 3.19 13.82
CA VAL A 28 34.62 4.57 14.17
C VAL A 28 33.85 4.60 15.50
N THR A 29 33.93 5.71 16.23
CA THR A 29 33.23 5.86 17.51
C THR A 29 31.75 6.18 17.30
N ALA A 30 30.91 5.87 18.29
CA ALA A 30 29.49 6.27 18.30
C ALA A 30 29.29 7.79 18.12
N GLN A 31 30.26 8.59 18.62
CA GLN A 31 30.25 10.04 18.44
C GLN A 31 30.51 10.43 16.98
N ALA A 32 31.47 9.78 16.31
CA ALA A 32 31.75 10.01 14.89
C ALA A 32 30.54 9.65 14.02
N ILE A 33 29.90 8.51 14.28
CA ILE A 33 28.64 8.13 13.61
C ILE A 33 27.57 9.20 13.82
N GLY A 34 27.40 9.69 15.05
CA GLY A 34 26.46 10.77 15.33
C GLY A 34 26.78 12.07 14.58
N LYS A 35 28.05 12.40 14.37
CA LYS A 35 28.46 13.54 13.54
C LYS A 35 28.10 13.34 12.07
N TYR A 36 28.31 12.13 11.54
CA TYR A 36 27.89 11.77 10.18
C TYR A 36 26.38 11.94 10.00
N GLU A 37 25.56 11.46 10.95
CA GLU A 37 24.09 11.58 10.91
C GLU A 37 23.57 13.01 11.00
N ARG A 38 24.35 13.94 11.57
CA ARG A 38 24.02 15.38 11.61
C ARG A 38 24.62 16.17 10.45
N GLY A 39 25.39 15.53 9.57
CA GLY A 39 26.10 16.21 8.48
C GLY A 39 27.26 17.09 8.94
N GLU A 40 27.73 16.90 10.18
CA GLU A 40 28.86 17.65 10.77
C GLU A 40 30.23 17.12 10.31
N ASP A 41 30.27 15.89 9.78
CA ASP A 41 31.46 15.22 9.28
C ASP A 41 31.10 14.27 8.13
N ILE A 42 32.05 13.93 7.27
CA ILE A 42 31.85 13.08 6.09
C ILE A 42 32.66 11.79 6.23
N PRO A 43 32.04 10.60 6.13
CA PRO A 43 32.75 9.34 6.21
C PRO A 43 33.71 9.16 5.02
N SER A 44 34.92 8.66 5.29
CA SER A 44 35.85 8.25 4.23
C SER A 44 35.33 7.03 3.48
N SER A 45 35.85 6.75 2.27
CA SER A 45 35.40 5.62 1.44
C SER A 45 35.48 4.27 2.17
N GLY A 46 36.52 4.06 2.98
CA GLY A 46 36.66 2.85 3.79
C GLY A 46 35.64 2.75 4.93
N VAL A 47 35.24 3.89 5.51
CA VAL A 47 34.17 3.96 6.52
C VAL A 47 32.80 3.76 5.86
N LEU A 48 32.57 4.32 4.67
CA LEU A 48 31.35 4.11 3.87
C LEU A 48 31.11 2.63 3.54
N ILE A 49 32.15 1.91 3.11
CA ILE A 49 32.05 0.46 2.85
C ILE A 49 31.73 -0.31 4.14
N ALA A 50 32.36 0.06 5.25
CA ALA A 50 32.11 -0.57 6.55
C ALA A 50 30.68 -0.29 7.05
N LEU A 51 30.18 0.94 6.88
CA LEU A 51 28.80 1.34 7.18
C LEU A 51 27.82 0.53 6.32
N ALA A 52 28.03 0.50 5.01
CA ALA A 52 27.19 -0.24 4.06
C ALA A 52 27.08 -1.72 4.46
N LYS A 53 28.21 -2.35 4.78
CA LYS A 53 28.25 -3.74 5.24
C LYS A 53 27.55 -3.94 6.59
N ALA A 54 27.83 -3.09 7.58
CA ALA A 54 27.24 -3.22 8.92
C ALA A 54 25.73 -2.98 8.94
N LEU A 55 25.25 -2.11 8.06
CA LEU A 55 23.85 -1.73 7.90
C LEU A 55 23.10 -2.57 6.86
N GLU A 56 23.80 -3.51 6.19
CA GLU A 56 23.25 -4.38 5.14
C GLU A 56 22.62 -3.60 3.96
N VAL A 57 23.23 -2.47 3.59
CA VAL A 57 22.84 -1.62 2.45
C VAL A 57 23.97 -1.51 1.42
N SER A 58 23.69 -1.02 0.21
CA SER A 58 24.74 -0.77 -0.78
C SER A 58 25.48 0.55 -0.51
N VAL A 59 26.75 0.63 -0.93
CA VAL A 59 27.51 1.91 -0.88
C VAL A 59 26.81 2.97 -1.75
N THR A 60 26.26 2.56 -2.89
CA THR A 60 25.48 3.43 -3.77
C THR A 60 24.28 4.04 -3.04
N TYR A 61 23.56 3.27 -2.21
CA TYR A 61 22.44 3.79 -1.41
C TYR A 61 22.91 4.89 -0.44
N LEU A 62 24.04 4.68 0.25
CA LEU A 62 24.58 5.70 1.16
C LEU A 62 25.04 6.96 0.42
N MET A 63 25.50 6.81 -0.82
CA MET A 63 26.03 7.88 -1.66
C MET A 63 24.99 8.55 -2.57
N ASP A 64 23.75 8.05 -2.63
CA ASP A 64 22.73 8.64 -3.48
C ASP A 64 22.31 10.01 -2.91
N THR A 65 22.94 11.06 -3.45
CA THR A 65 22.68 12.47 -3.13
C THR A 65 21.67 13.12 -4.06
N GLN A 66 21.11 12.39 -5.04
CA GLN A 66 20.04 12.91 -5.91
C GLN A 66 18.65 12.80 -5.27
N GLY A 67 18.57 12.28 -4.04
CA GLY A 67 17.31 12.00 -3.37
C GLY A 67 16.50 13.25 -3.08
N LEU A 68 15.26 13.23 -3.55
CA LEU A 68 14.18 14.06 -3.03
C LEU A 68 14.25 14.08 -1.51
N VAL A 69 14.25 15.26 -0.92
CA VAL A 69 14.30 15.38 0.54
C VAL A 69 12.96 14.91 1.11
N LEU A 70 12.96 13.74 1.75
CA LEU A 70 11.84 13.23 2.51
C LEU A 70 12.16 13.39 4.01
N SER A 71 11.39 14.22 4.71
CA SER A 71 11.70 14.65 6.08
C SER A 71 10.95 13.90 7.17
N GLY A 72 9.98 13.04 6.82
CA GLY A 72 9.28 12.19 7.78
C GLY A 72 7.98 11.59 7.27
N VAL A 73 7.41 10.68 8.08
CA VAL A 73 6.14 10.01 7.83
C VAL A 73 5.13 10.36 8.92
N GLU A 74 4.06 11.06 8.55
CA GLU A 74 2.96 11.37 9.45
C GLU A 74 1.88 10.28 9.36
N PHE A 75 1.74 9.47 10.41
CA PHE A 75 0.71 8.45 10.49
C PHE A 75 -0.64 9.08 10.84
N ARG A 76 -1.64 8.90 9.97
CA ARG A 76 -2.97 9.49 10.19
C ARG A 76 -3.78 8.73 11.22
N THR A 77 -3.63 7.41 11.32
CA THR A 77 -4.35 6.58 12.29
C THR A 77 -3.47 6.21 13.48
N LYS A 78 -4.07 6.16 14.68
CA LYS A 78 -3.51 5.46 15.84
C LYS A 78 -3.61 3.96 15.61
N ALA A 79 -2.93 3.45 14.58
CA ALA A 79 -2.81 2.02 14.39
C ALA A 79 -2.24 1.42 15.69
N ASN A 80 -2.72 0.21 16.05
CA ASN A 80 -2.23 -0.62 17.15
C ASN A 80 -0.78 -1.13 16.90
N THR A 81 0.08 -0.27 16.39
CA THR A 81 1.49 -0.48 16.09
C THR A 81 2.33 0.00 17.27
N THR A 82 3.34 -0.78 17.63
CA THR A 82 4.34 -0.35 18.62
C THR A 82 5.24 0.74 18.00
N SER A 83 5.99 1.46 18.83
CA SER A 83 6.99 2.43 18.33
C SER A 83 8.05 1.77 17.44
N ALA A 84 8.45 0.54 17.75
CA ALA A 84 9.37 -0.25 16.93
C ALA A 84 8.76 -0.61 15.57
N ASP A 85 7.50 -1.08 15.54
CA ASP A 85 6.79 -1.38 14.28
C ASP A 85 6.73 -0.12 13.40
N ARG A 86 6.45 1.04 13.99
CA ARG A 86 6.38 2.32 13.24
C ARG A 86 7.71 2.73 12.65
N ALA A 87 8.82 2.59 13.37
CA ALA A 87 10.15 2.95 12.87
C ALA A 87 10.59 2.07 11.68
N THR A 88 10.32 0.77 11.76
CA THR A 88 10.59 -0.16 10.65
C THR A 88 9.76 0.20 9.42
N VAL A 89 8.45 0.42 9.60
CA VAL A 89 7.57 0.77 8.47
C VAL A 89 7.88 2.15 7.90
N GLU A 90 8.21 3.13 8.74
CA GLU A 90 8.66 4.45 8.30
C GLU A 90 9.85 4.34 7.36
N THR A 91 10.85 3.52 7.70
CA THR A 91 12.03 3.37 6.84
C THR A 91 11.69 2.67 5.52
N GLU A 92 10.89 1.59 5.55
CA GLU A 92 10.44 0.91 4.33
C GLU A 92 9.61 1.83 3.42
N VAL A 93 8.74 2.66 4.00
CA VAL A 93 7.95 3.67 3.28
C VAL A 93 8.88 4.68 2.61
N LEU A 94 9.81 5.28 3.35
CA LEU A 94 10.72 6.30 2.82
C LEU A 94 11.60 5.74 1.70
N GLU A 95 12.21 4.57 1.89
CA GLU A 95 13.05 3.91 0.88
C GLU A 95 12.25 3.52 -0.38
N TRP A 96 11.01 3.06 -0.22
CA TRP A 96 10.17 2.72 -1.37
C TRP A 96 9.71 3.97 -2.12
N ILE A 97 9.25 4.99 -1.41
CA ILE A 97 8.79 6.25 -2.01
C ILE A 97 9.92 6.96 -2.73
N GLU A 98 11.12 6.98 -2.16
CA GLU A 98 12.27 7.55 -2.85
C GLU A 98 12.53 6.86 -4.19
N ARG A 99 12.62 5.53 -4.22
CA ARG A 99 12.83 4.79 -5.48
C ARG A 99 11.70 5.06 -6.47
N TYR A 100 10.47 5.13 -5.98
CA TYR A 100 9.30 5.44 -6.78
C TYR A 100 9.42 6.83 -7.42
N LEU A 101 9.68 7.85 -6.62
CA LEU A 101 9.78 9.20 -7.13
C LEU A 101 11.02 9.39 -8.01
N GLN A 102 12.12 8.66 -7.76
CA GLN A 102 13.28 8.64 -8.64
C GLN A 102 12.89 8.14 -10.05
N ILE A 103 12.13 7.05 -10.16
CA ILE A 103 11.71 6.55 -11.49
C ILE A 103 10.68 7.47 -12.16
N GLU A 104 9.79 8.11 -11.39
CA GLU A 104 8.86 9.10 -11.92
C GLU A 104 9.57 10.34 -12.45
N HIS A 105 10.59 10.82 -11.73
CA HIS A 105 11.41 11.95 -12.16
C HIS A 105 12.20 11.64 -13.43
N ILE A 106 12.82 10.44 -13.51
CA ILE A 106 13.54 9.99 -14.70
C ILE A 106 12.64 9.95 -15.94
N LEU A 107 11.36 9.60 -15.76
CA LEU A 107 10.37 9.51 -16.83
C LEU A 107 9.57 10.80 -17.05
N ASP A 108 9.93 11.89 -16.36
CA ASP A 108 9.23 13.18 -16.41
C ASP A 108 7.71 13.06 -16.18
N LEU A 109 7.33 12.35 -15.11
CA LEU A 109 5.93 12.07 -14.78
C LEU A 109 5.40 12.92 -13.61
N ASP A 110 4.28 13.62 -13.85
CA ASP A 110 3.55 14.39 -12.82
C ASP A 110 2.71 13.53 -11.86
N SER A 111 2.86 12.19 -11.89
CA SER A 111 2.06 11.27 -11.07
C SER A 111 2.45 11.22 -9.59
N ALA A 112 3.39 12.07 -9.18
CA ALA A 112 3.68 12.36 -7.78
C ALA A 112 2.64 13.29 -7.14
N GLU A 113 1.72 13.86 -7.93
CA GLU A 113 0.62 14.68 -7.40
C GLU A 113 -0.62 13.82 -7.13
N TRP A 114 -1.00 13.77 -5.85
CA TRP A 114 -2.30 13.25 -5.45
C TRP A 114 -3.40 14.11 -6.09
N LYS A 115 -4.30 13.48 -6.85
CA LYS A 115 -5.46 14.13 -7.49
C LYS A 115 -6.72 13.82 -6.68
N PRO A 116 -6.95 14.50 -5.53
CA PRO A 116 -8.12 14.23 -4.73
C PRO A 116 -9.41 14.48 -5.53
N PRO A 117 -10.47 13.70 -5.29
CA PRO A 117 -11.76 13.94 -5.95
C PRO A 117 -12.39 15.29 -5.55
N PHE A 118 -11.91 15.90 -4.46
CA PHE A 118 -12.42 17.15 -3.89
C PHE A 118 -11.27 18.07 -3.48
N ALA A 119 -11.47 19.38 -3.57
CA ALA A 119 -10.47 20.37 -3.13
C ALA A 119 -10.23 20.34 -1.61
N THR A 120 -11.25 19.98 -0.84
CA THR A 120 -11.18 19.84 0.62
C THR A 120 -11.79 18.51 1.06
N LEU A 121 -11.41 18.05 2.25
CA LEU A 121 -12.06 16.91 2.88
C LEU A 121 -13.54 17.19 3.10
N LYS A 122 -14.35 16.14 2.99
CA LYS A 122 -15.81 16.20 3.10
C LYS A 122 -16.22 16.02 4.55
N LYS A 123 -17.02 16.96 5.04
CA LYS A 123 -17.63 16.88 6.36
C LYS A 123 -18.88 16.02 6.31
N LEU A 124 -18.91 14.97 7.12
CA LEU A 124 -20.10 14.13 7.29
C LEU A 124 -20.92 14.63 8.48
N GLN A 125 -22.25 14.53 8.40
CA GLN A 125 -23.13 14.81 9.55
C GLN A 125 -23.53 13.53 10.27
N ARG A 126 -23.58 12.42 9.54
CA ARG A 126 -23.92 11.09 10.03
C ARG A 126 -23.20 10.01 9.23
N ILE A 127 -23.12 8.81 9.78
CA ILE A 127 -22.45 7.67 9.15
C ILE A 127 -23.02 7.40 7.75
N GLU A 128 -24.34 7.48 7.59
CA GLU A 128 -25.07 7.16 6.36
C GLU A 128 -24.71 8.08 5.17
N ASP A 129 -24.19 9.27 5.43
CA ASP A 129 -23.73 10.19 4.39
C ASP A 129 -22.57 9.59 3.57
N SER A 130 -21.86 8.59 4.12
CA SER A 130 -20.76 7.88 3.46
C SER A 130 -21.18 7.13 2.19
N GLU A 131 -22.44 6.68 2.11
CA GLU A 131 -23.01 6.07 0.90
C GLU A 131 -23.00 7.07 -0.27
N GLY A 132 -23.50 8.28 0.00
CA GLY A 132 -23.51 9.37 -0.96
C GLY A 132 -22.10 9.79 -1.36
N LEU A 133 -21.19 9.86 -0.39
CA LEU A 133 -19.79 10.21 -0.63
C LEU A 133 -19.09 9.17 -1.54
N ALA A 134 -19.29 7.87 -1.31
CA ALA A 134 -18.75 6.82 -2.16
C ALA A 134 -19.23 6.96 -3.61
N ARG A 135 -20.53 7.24 -3.80
CA ARG A 135 -21.11 7.52 -5.12
C ARG A 135 -20.50 8.77 -5.77
N GLU A 136 -20.31 9.84 -4.99
CA GLU A 136 -19.70 11.09 -5.47
C GLU A 136 -18.25 10.86 -5.94
N VAL A 137 -17.44 10.12 -5.17
CA VAL A 137 -16.07 9.78 -5.56
C VAL A 137 -16.06 8.95 -6.84
N ARG A 138 -16.90 7.92 -6.95
CA ARG A 138 -17.02 7.12 -8.19
C ARG A 138 -17.40 7.96 -9.40
N SER A 139 -18.33 8.90 -9.22
CA SER A 139 -18.76 9.84 -10.27
C SER A 139 -17.61 10.76 -10.71
N LYS A 140 -16.91 11.38 -9.76
CA LYS A 140 -15.73 12.23 -10.03
C LYS A 140 -14.61 11.49 -10.75
N TRP A 141 -14.45 10.20 -10.46
CA TRP A 141 -13.46 9.34 -11.11
C TRP A 141 -13.98 8.61 -12.35
N MET A 142 -15.23 8.85 -12.75
CA MET A 142 -15.90 8.25 -13.92
C MET A 142 -15.87 6.72 -13.91
N LEU A 143 -16.02 6.11 -12.73
CA LEU A 143 -15.93 4.65 -12.56
C LEU A 143 -17.22 3.89 -12.90
N GLY A 144 -18.30 4.59 -13.24
CA GLY A 144 -19.62 3.98 -13.40
C GLY A 144 -20.08 3.24 -12.13
N THR A 145 -20.84 2.15 -12.31
CA THR A 145 -21.37 1.34 -11.19
C THR A 145 -20.84 -0.11 -11.15
N ASP A 146 -20.01 -0.48 -12.12
CA ASP A 146 -19.49 -1.84 -12.22
C ASP A 146 -18.40 -2.10 -11.16
N PRO A 147 -18.15 -3.36 -10.80
CA PRO A 147 -17.07 -3.72 -9.87
C PRO A 147 -15.72 -3.16 -10.31
N ILE A 148 -14.93 -2.67 -9.34
CA ILE A 148 -13.59 -2.14 -9.60
C ILE A 148 -12.66 -3.32 -9.93
N PRO A 149 -12.02 -3.37 -11.11
CA PRO A 149 -11.18 -4.50 -11.48
C PRO A 149 -9.99 -4.66 -10.55
N ASN A 150 -9.24 -3.60 -10.28
CA ASN A 150 -8.06 -3.61 -9.42
C ASN A 150 -8.07 -2.34 -8.54
N MET A 151 -8.11 -2.52 -7.22
CA MET A 151 -8.23 -1.40 -6.29
C MET A 151 -6.88 -0.70 -6.11
N THR A 152 -5.79 -1.47 -6.03
CA THR A 152 -4.44 -0.94 -5.91
C THR A 152 -4.08 -0.05 -7.11
N GLU A 153 -4.28 -0.56 -8.33
CA GLU A 153 -3.97 0.18 -9.55
C GLU A 153 -4.80 1.46 -9.69
N LEU A 154 -6.11 1.38 -9.38
CA LEU A 154 -6.98 2.55 -9.36
C LEU A 154 -6.42 3.64 -8.44
N LEU A 155 -5.98 3.29 -7.22
CA LEU A 155 -5.45 4.27 -6.29
C LEU A 155 -4.12 4.86 -6.77
N GLU A 156 -3.22 4.03 -7.28
CA GLU A 156 -1.94 4.48 -7.85
C GLU A 156 -2.15 5.45 -9.03
N GLU A 157 -3.13 5.21 -9.90
CA GLU A 157 -3.49 6.11 -11.01
C GLU A 157 -4.05 7.45 -10.55
N LYS A 158 -4.69 7.50 -9.37
CA LYS A 158 -5.18 8.76 -8.78
C LYS A 158 -4.09 9.48 -7.98
N GLY A 159 -2.90 8.90 -7.84
CA GLY A 159 -1.75 9.50 -7.15
C GLY A 159 -1.61 9.12 -5.67
N LEU A 160 -2.39 8.15 -5.18
CA LEU A 160 -2.14 7.52 -3.88
C LEU A 160 -1.12 6.42 -4.08
N LYS A 161 0.04 6.50 -3.43
CA LYS A 161 1.01 5.41 -3.51
C LYS A 161 0.57 4.26 -2.61
N VAL A 162 0.69 3.03 -3.08
CA VAL A 162 0.31 1.84 -2.29
C VAL A 162 1.55 0.99 -2.02
N LEU A 163 1.84 0.78 -0.74
CA LEU A 163 2.94 -0.08 -0.29
C LEU A 163 2.40 -1.32 0.43
N ILE A 164 2.97 -2.47 0.13
CA ILE A 164 2.69 -3.73 0.84
C ILE A 164 3.89 -4.08 1.71
N VAL A 165 3.67 -4.24 3.02
CA VAL A 165 4.72 -4.64 3.98
C VAL A 165 4.21 -5.75 4.90
N ASP A 166 5.13 -6.44 5.59
CA ASP A 166 4.75 -7.39 6.63
C ASP A 166 4.44 -6.59 7.88
N LEU A 167 3.18 -6.66 8.32
CA LEU A 167 2.72 -6.01 9.54
C LEU A 167 2.21 -7.09 10.50
N PRO A 168 2.16 -6.82 11.82
CA PRO A 168 1.49 -7.71 12.76
C PRO A 168 0.02 -7.98 12.33
N ASP A 169 -0.51 -9.18 12.59
CA ASP A 169 -1.88 -9.61 12.23
C ASP A 169 -3.00 -8.66 12.70
N ARG A 170 -2.74 -7.86 13.74
CA ARG A 170 -3.68 -6.86 14.26
C ARG A 170 -3.78 -5.59 13.41
N VAL A 171 -2.90 -5.41 12.42
CA VAL A 171 -2.82 -4.21 11.57
C VAL A 171 -3.12 -4.60 10.13
N SER A 172 -4.29 -4.20 9.63
CA SER A 172 -4.70 -4.45 8.23
C SER A 172 -4.01 -3.51 7.24
N GLY A 173 -3.85 -2.26 7.65
CA GLY A 173 -3.26 -1.20 6.88
C GLY A 173 -3.44 0.14 7.60
N PHE A 174 -2.91 1.19 7.01
CA PHE A 174 -3.07 2.56 7.45
C PHE A 174 -2.63 3.52 6.36
N THR A 175 -3.01 4.79 6.51
CA THR A 175 -2.53 5.87 5.67
C THR A 175 -1.49 6.71 6.38
N CYS A 176 -0.45 7.11 5.65
CA CYS A 176 0.51 8.10 6.08
C CYS A 176 0.75 9.16 5.01
N ILE A 177 1.27 10.30 5.44
CA ILE A 177 1.73 11.38 4.56
C ILE A 177 3.25 11.42 4.63
N VAL A 178 3.91 11.32 3.48
CA VAL A 178 5.35 11.50 3.38
C VAL A 178 5.62 12.97 3.06
N ALA A 179 6.33 13.64 3.96
CA ALA A 179 6.75 15.02 3.75
C ALA A 179 7.79 15.09 2.62
N ARG A 180 7.69 16.12 1.78
CA ARG A 180 8.61 16.41 0.68
C ARG A 180 9.32 17.74 0.93
N GLU A 181 10.17 18.15 -0.01
CA GLU A 181 10.84 19.45 -0.01
C GLU A 181 9.88 20.61 0.29
N GLU A 182 10.41 21.64 0.93
CA GLU A 182 9.64 22.79 1.38
C GLU A 182 8.85 23.43 0.22
N GLY A 183 7.54 23.59 0.41
CA GLY A 183 6.62 24.07 -0.64
C GLY A 183 5.95 22.99 -1.50
N SER A 184 6.38 21.72 -1.41
CA SER A 184 5.70 20.60 -2.07
C SER A 184 4.58 20.03 -1.19
N PRO A 185 3.41 19.67 -1.75
CA PRO A 185 2.37 19.01 -0.97
C PRO A 185 2.86 17.64 -0.49
N GLY A 186 2.45 17.23 0.72
CA GLY A 186 2.77 15.90 1.23
C GLY A 186 2.21 14.78 0.34
N LEU A 187 2.96 13.68 0.19
CA LEU A 187 2.57 12.56 -0.66
C LEU A 187 1.79 11.53 0.16
N PRO A 188 0.51 11.26 -0.15
CA PRO A 188 -0.25 10.25 0.57
C PRO A 188 0.15 8.84 0.15
N VAL A 189 0.38 8.01 1.14
CA VAL A 189 0.77 6.60 0.99
C VAL A 189 -0.18 5.74 1.80
N ILE A 190 -0.76 4.73 1.17
CA ILE A 190 -1.53 3.69 1.85
C ILE A 190 -0.61 2.49 2.02
N VAL A 191 -0.42 2.06 3.27
CA VAL A 191 0.31 0.85 3.61
C VAL A 191 -0.69 -0.24 3.94
N VAL A 192 -0.55 -1.42 3.31
CA VAL A 192 -1.39 -2.59 3.61
C VAL A 192 -0.54 -3.80 3.97
N ASN A 193 -1.10 -4.67 4.82
CA ASN A 193 -0.40 -5.86 5.28
C ASN A 193 -0.39 -6.98 4.21
N ARG A 194 0.80 -7.52 3.94
CA ARG A 194 1.04 -8.64 3.02
C ARG A 194 0.31 -9.92 3.41
N GLN A 195 0.05 -10.15 4.69
CA GLN A 195 -0.48 -11.44 5.14
C GLN A 195 -1.96 -11.65 4.80
N PHE A 196 -2.70 -10.59 4.44
CA PHE A 196 -4.13 -10.69 4.19
C PHE A 196 -4.51 -11.03 2.76
N SER A 197 -5.68 -11.66 2.65
CA SER A 197 -6.32 -12.01 1.38
C SER A 197 -6.58 -10.80 0.51
N LEU A 198 -6.72 -11.06 -0.79
CA LEU A 198 -7.10 -10.07 -1.78
C LEU A 198 -8.37 -9.31 -1.37
N GLU A 199 -9.37 -10.05 -0.93
CA GLU A 199 -10.66 -9.55 -0.48
C GLU A 199 -10.50 -8.53 0.65
N ARG A 200 -9.70 -8.88 1.66
CA ARG A 200 -9.46 -8.03 2.81
C ARG A 200 -8.61 -6.81 2.43
N ARG A 201 -7.58 -6.99 1.60
CA ARG A 201 -6.76 -5.85 1.11
C ARG A 201 -7.60 -4.85 0.35
N ARG A 202 -8.49 -5.28 -0.54
CA ARG A 202 -9.38 -4.36 -1.30
C ARG A 202 -10.26 -3.53 -0.39
N LEU A 203 -10.86 -4.16 0.62
CA LEU A 203 -11.67 -3.44 1.60
C LEU A 203 -10.82 -2.47 2.43
N THR A 204 -9.62 -2.87 2.85
CA THR A 204 -8.67 -1.99 3.55
C THR A 204 -8.27 -0.80 2.68
N LEU A 205 -7.91 -1.00 1.41
CA LEU A 205 -7.57 0.09 0.48
C LEU A 205 -8.73 1.09 0.32
N ALA A 206 -9.96 0.60 0.19
CA ALA A 206 -11.14 1.46 0.09
C ALA A 206 -11.48 2.17 1.42
N HIS A 207 -11.21 1.53 2.55
CA HIS A 207 -11.35 2.12 3.89
C HIS A 207 -10.32 3.23 4.12
N GLU A 208 -9.06 3.01 3.76
CA GLU A 208 -8.00 4.02 3.82
C GLU A 208 -8.27 5.19 2.86
N LEU A 209 -8.82 4.92 1.68
CA LEU A 209 -9.34 5.96 0.79
C LEU A 209 -10.42 6.80 1.47
N ALA A 210 -11.32 6.18 2.25
CA ALA A 210 -12.36 6.91 2.99
C ALA A 210 -11.76 7.95 3.94
N HIS A 211 -10.76 7.56 4.73
CA HIS A 211 -10.01 8.52 5.55
C HIS A 211 -9.31 9.59 4.71
N ARG A 212 -9.03 9.33 3.43
CA ARG A 212 -8.47 10.36 2.55
C ARG A 212 -9.47 11.35 1.96
N VAL A 213 -10.76 11.09 2.08
CA VAL A 213 -11.82 11.98 1.58
C VAL A 213 -12.72 12.53 2.69
N ILE A 214 -12.76 11.89 3.86
CA ILE A 214 -13.54 12.31 5.03
C ILE A 214 -12.70 13.22 5.93
N ASP A 215 -13.31 14.31 6.40
CA ASP A 215 -12.72 15.17 7.42
C ASP A 215 -12.76 14.45 8.79
N PRO A 216 -11.62 14.24 9.47
CA PRO A 216 -11.57 13.48 10.72
C PRO A 216 -12.29 14.19 11.88
N THR A 217 -12.62 15.47 11.73
CA THR A 217 -13.40 16.23 12.72
C THR A 217 -14.92 16.10 12.53
N SER A 218 -15.35 15.36 11.50
CA SER A 218 -16.78 15.22 11.17
C SER A 218 -17.57 14.47 12.22
N LEU A 219 -17.00 13.38 12.74
CA LEU A 219 -17.68 12.40 13.59
C LEU A 219 -16.73 11.97 14.71
N PRO A 220 -17.24 11.48 15.85
CA PRO A 220 -16.41 10.83 16.87
C PRO A 220 -15.64 9.64 16.29
N ASP A 221 -14.43 9.33 16.80
CA ASP A 221 -13.54 8.28 16.27
C ASP A 221 -14.25 6.96 15.92
N LYS A 222 -15.10 6.45 16.82
CA LYS A 222 -15.83 5.19 16.62
C LYS A 222 -16.84 5.25 15.47
N GLU A 223 -17.42 6.42 15.22
CA GLU A 223 -18.34 6.65 14.11
C GLU A 223 -17.61 6.95 12.81
N GLU A 224 -16.45 7.62 12.86
CA GLU A 224 -15.57 7.78 11.69
C GLU A 224 -15.17 6.40 11.13
N GLU A 225 -14.76 5.46 11.98
CA GLU A 225 -14.41 4.10 11.57
C GLU A 225 -15.61 3.35 10.92
N LYS A 226 -16.82 3.56 11.45
CA LYS A 226 -18.03 2.99 10.85
C LYS A 226 -18.36 3.65 9.51
N ALA A 227 -18.17 4.96 9.39
CA ALA A 227 -18.34 5.73 8.17
C ALA A 227 -17.34 5.27 7.09
N ALA A 228 -16.07 5.08 7.45
CA ALA A 228 -15.04 4.55 6.56
C ALA A 228 -15.37 3.12 6.08
N ASN A 229 -15.88 2.25 6.96
CA ASN A 229 -16.34 0.92 6.58
C ASN A 229 -17.57 0.94 5.66
N LEU A 230 -18.54 1.83 5.91
CA LEU A 230 -19.70 2.00 5.04
C LEU A 230 -19.26 2.53 3.67
N PHE A 231 -18.40 3.55 3.63
CA PHE A 231 -17.80 4.08 2.41
C PHE A 231 -17.12 2.97 1.62
N ALA A 232 -16.24 2.18 2.25
CA ALA A 232 -15.48 1.12 1.59
C ALA A 232 -16.40 0.08 0.94
N GLY A 233 -17.44 -0.36 1.67
CA GLY A 233 -18.46 -1.27 1.15
C GLY A 233 -19.24 -0.67 -0.01
N ALA A 234 -19.69 0.57 0.10
CA ALA A 234 -20.43 1.27 -0.95
C ALA A 234 -19.60 1.56 -2.20
N PHE A 235 -18.31 1.88 -2.02
CA PHE A 235 -17.38 2.17 -3.10
C PHE A 235 -17.07 0.92 -3.92
N LEU A 236 -16.84 -0.22 -3.26
CA LEU A 236 -16.55 -1.51 -3.91
C LEU A 236 -17.80 -2.21 -4.46
N MET A 237 -18.94 -2.05 -3.78
CA MET A 237 -20.23 -2.67 -4.13
C MET A 237 -21.33 -1.60 -4.25
N PRO A 238 -21.39 -0.86 -5.38
CA PRO A 238 -22.38 0.18 -5.60
C PRO A 238 -23.80 -0.37 -5.45
N GLN A 239 -24.65 0.34 -4.69
CA GLN A 239 -26.00 -0.11 -4.38
C GLN A 239 -26.81 -0.40 -5.65
N GLU A 240 -26.70 0.47 -6.66
CA GLU A 240 -27.45 0.37 -7.91
C GLU A 240 -27.08 -0.88 -8.72
N HIS A 241 -25.80 -1.28 -8.72
CA HIS A 241 -25.37 -2.52 -9.36
C HIS A 241 -25.75 -3.73 -8.52
N LEU A 242 -25.53 -3.69 -7.21
CA LEU A 242 -25.81 -4.84 -6.34
C LEU A 242 -27.30 -5.19 -6.31
N LEU A 243 -28.19 -4.18 -6.30
CA LEU A 243 -29.64 -4.40 -6.39
C LEU A 243 -30.08 -5.02 -7.73
N ARG A 244 -29.36 -4.76 -8.84
CA ARG A 244 -29.65 -5.42 -10.12
C ARG A 244 -29.31 -6.92 -10.07
N GLU A 245 -28.23 -7.27 -9.38
CA GLU A 245 -27.80 -8.67 -9.23
C GLU A 245 -28.70 -9.47 -8.28
N VAL A 246 -29.14 -8.87 -7.16
CA VAL A 246 -29.80 -9.63 -6.07
C VAL A 246 -31.29 -9.33 -5.91
N GLY A 247 -31.79 -8.27 -6.51
CA GLY A 247 -33.14 -7.74 -6.30
C GLY A 247 -33.25 -6.83 -5.06
N LYS A 248 -34.48 -6.36 -4.77
CA LYS A 248 -34.74 -5.38 -3.69
C LYS A 248 -34.77 -5.99 -2.29
N GLN A 249 -35.26 -7.20 -2.14
CA GLN A 249 -35.44 -7.86 -0.85
C GLN A 249 -35.30 -9.37 -1.01
N ARG A 250 -34.68 -10.02 -0.02
CA ARG A 250 -34.47 -11.46 0.02
C ARG A 250 -34.82 -12.05 1.38
N ASN A 251 -35.50 -13.19 1.36
CA ASN A 251 -35.79 -13.97 2.58
C ASN A 251 -34.66 -14.97 2.89
N ALA A 252 -33.92 -15.38 1.88
CA ALA A 252 -32.74 -16.23 1.99
C ALA A 252 -31.78 -15.96 0.82
N LEU A 253 -30.51 -16.28 1.03
CA LEU A 253 -29.45 -16.21 0.03
C LEU A 253 -28.75 -17.56 -0.03
N GLY A 254 -28.64 -18.13 -1.22
CA GLY A 254 -27.98 -19.41 -1.41
C GLY A 254 -26.46 -19.28 -1.23
N TYR A 255 -25.80 -20.32 -0.69
CA TYR A 255 -24.34 -20.31 -0.57
C TYR A 255 -23.65 -20.05 -1.91
N LYS A 256 -24.04 -20.76 -2.98
CA LYS A 256 -23.46 -20.58 -4.32
C LYS A 256 -23.70 -19.19 -4.92
N GLU A 257 -24.84 -18.58 -4.62
CA GLU A 257 -25.15 -17.19 -5.00
C GLU A 257 -24.22 -16.20 -4.29
N LEU A 258 -24.04 -16.36 -2.97
CA LEU A 258 -23.10 -15.53 -2.19
C LEU A 258 -21.67 -15.66 -2.71
N ILE A 259 -21.22 -16.89 -3.01
CA ILE A 259 -19.90 -17.14 -3.60
C ILE A 259 -19.76 -16.45 -4.96
N ALA A 260 -20.76 -16.56 -5.84
CA ALA A 260 -20.73 -15.91 -7.14
C ALA A 260 -20.63 -14.38 -7.02
N LEU A 261 -21.44 -13.77 -6.14
CA LEU A 261 -21.44 -12.34 -5.88
C LEU A 261 -20.12 -11.85 -5.27
N LYS A 262 -19.57 -12.54 -4.26
CA LYS A 262 -18.29 -12.13 -3.67
C LYS A 262 -17.15 -12.21 -4.68
N ARG A 263 -17.22 -13.15 -5.63
CA ARG A 263 -16.25 -13.25 -6.74
C ARG A 263 -16.41 -12.12 -7.74
N LEU A 264 -17.65 -11.74 -8.09
CA LEU A 264 -17.96 -10.61 -8.98
C LEU A 264 -17.38 -9.29 -8.44
N TYR A 265 -17.63 -8.98 -7.17
CA TYR A 265 -17.15 -7.75 -6.54
C TYR A 265 -15.71 -7.83 -6.02
N ARG A 266 -15.16 -9.05 -5.95
CA ARG A 266 -13.85 -9.37 -5.40
C ARG A 266 -13.70 -8.92 -3.95
N VAL A 267 -14.69 -9.21 -3.11
CA VAL A 267 -14.76 -8.83 -1.69
C VAL A 267 -14.94 -10.07 -0.82
N SER A 268 -14.82 -9.93 0.50
CA SER A 268 -15.05 -11.05 1.41
C SER A 268 -16.54 -11.40 1.49
N GLY A 269 -16.84 -12.68 1.73
CA GLY A 269 -18.22 -13.12 1.97
C GLY A 269 -18.86 -12.37 3.14
N ALA A 270 -18.08 -12.10 4.20
CA ALA A 270 -18.53 -11.29 5.33
C ALA A 270 -18.83 -9.83 4.94
N ALA A 271 -17.99 -9.18 4.12
CA ALA A 271 -18.24 -7.82 3.64
C ALA A 271 -19.49 -7.75 2.76
N LEU A 272 -19.71 -8.74 1.89
CA LEU A 272 -20.90 -8.84 1.06
C LEU A 272 -22.17 -8.94 1.92
N LEU A 273 -22.20 -9.81 2.93
CA LEU A 273 -23.34 -9.94 3.84
C LEU A 273 -23.65 -8.64 4.59
N MET A 274 -22.61 -7.99 5.10
CA MET A 274 -22.76 -6.68 5.75
C MET A 274 -23.33 -5.65 4.79
N ARG A 275 -22.84 -5.62 3.54
CA ARG A 275 -23.33 -4.71 2.51
C ARG A 275 -24.79 -4.93 2.18
N LEU A 276 -25.20 -6.18 1.98
CA LEU A 276 -26.59 -6.55 1.70
C LEU A 276 -27.53 -6.09 2.83
N LYS A 277 -27.09 -6.15 4.08
CA LYS A 277 -27.83 -5.59 5.21
C LYS A 277 -27.86 -4.06 5.20
N GLN A 278 -26.74 -3.40 4.89
CA GLN A 278 -26.67 -1.93 4.82
C GLN A 278 -27.63 -1.34 3.79
N ILE A 279 -27.81 -2.00 2.64
CA ILE A 279 -28.71 -1.53 1.58
C ILE A 279 -30.14 -2.09 1.71
N GLY A 280 -30.44 -2.81 2.80
CA GLY A 280 -31.79 -3.31 3.10
C GLY A 280 -32.25 -4.53 2.30
N VAL A 281 -31.36 -5.21 1.57
CA VAL A 281 -31.70 -6.45 0.84
C VAL A 281 -32.02 -7.59 1.82
N ILE A 282 -31.29 -7.63 2.93
CA ILE A 282 -31.56 -8.54 4.05
C ILE A 282 -31.74 -7.74 5.34
N ASN A 283 -32.53 -8.29 6.26
CA ASN A 283 -32.69 -7.71 7.59
C ASN A 283 -31.67 -8.27 8.60
N GLU A 284 -31.65 -7.72 9.82
CA GLU A 284 -30.72 -8.12 10.88
C GLU A 284 -30.88 -9.59 11.30
N SER A 285 -32.11 -10.11 11.26
CA SER A 285 -32.39 -11.53 11.60
C SER A 285 -31.74 -12.48 10.60
N ILE A 286 -31.83 -12.18 9.29
CA ILE A 286 -31.19 -12.98 8.23
C ILE A 286 -29.66 -12.88 8.33
N LEU A 287 -29.13 -11.68 8.58
CA LEU A 287 -27.69 -11.47 8.78
C LEU A 287 -27.17 -12.31 9.96
N THR A 288 -27.87 -12.25 11.09
CA THR A 288 -27.53 -13.02 12.29
C THR A 288 -27.56 -14.52 12.01
N TYR A 289 -28.64 -15.01 11.39
CA TYR A 289 -28.77 -16.41 11.01
C TYR A 289 -27.64 -16.87 10.08
N ALA A 290 -27.27 -16.06 9.08
CA ALA A 290 -26.17 -16.38 8.19
C ALA A 290 -24.86 -16.58 8.96
N PHE A 291 -24.49 -15.66 9.86
CA PHE A 291 -23.27 -15.78 10.67
C PHE A 291 -23.30 -16.91 11.70
N GLN A 292 -24.48 -17.40 12.08
CA GLN A 292 -24.64 -18.58 12.94
C GLN A 292 -24.58 -19.91 12.16
N THR A 293 -24.79 -19.87 10.85
CA THR A 293 -24.91 -21.05 9.98
C THR A 293 -23.86 -21.05 8.87
N ILE A 294 -24.24 -20.69 7.64
CA ILE A 294 -23.41 -20.81 6.43
C ILE A 294 -22.17 -19.91 6.46
N ALA A 295 -22.25 -18.78 7.17
CA ALA A 295 -21.20 -17.80 7.32
C ALA A 295 -20.48 -17.86 8.67
N ARG A 296 -20.67 -18.98 9.40
CA ARG A 296 -19.93 -19.24 10.63
C ARG A 296 -18.44 -19.32 10.31
N GLY A 297 -17.65 -18.47 10.97
CA GLY A 297 -16.20 -18.40 10.75
C GLY A 297 -15.75 -17.47 9.62
N TRP A 298 -16.66 -16.92 8.80
CA TRP A 298 -16.30 -16.05 7.66
C TRP A 298 -15.60 -14.74 8.05
N ARG A 299 -15.67 -14.34 9.32
CA ARG A 299 -14.92 -13.19 9.84
C ARG A 299 -13.42 -13.47 10.01
N THR A 300 -13.04 -14.74 10.06
CA THR A 300 -11.65 -15.18 10.29
C THR A 300 -11.11 -15.96 9.11
N HIS A 301 -11.92 -16.82 8.49
CA HIS A 301 -11.55 -17.65 7.35
C HIS A 301 -12.48 -17.33 6.18
N GLU A 302 -11.90 -16.86 5.09
CA GLU A 302 -12.67 -16.45 3.91
C GLU A 302 -13.22 -17.68 3.18
N PRO A 303 -14.53 -17.75 2.87
CA PRO A 303 -15.09 -18.83 2.07
C PRO A 303 -14.62 -18.75 0.62
N GLU A 304 -14.13 -19.86 0.08
CA GLU A 304 -13.67 -19.96 -1.31
C GLU A 304 -12.84 -18.72 -1.72
N GLU A 305 -11.66 -18.55 -1.10
CA GLU A 305 -10.73 -17.46 -1.42
C GLU A 305 -10.51 -17.33 -2.93
N LEU A 306 -10.39 -16.09 -3.39
CA LEU A 306 -10.15 -15.78 -4.81
C LEU A 306 -8.77 -16.21 -5.30
N GLU A 307 -7.84 -16.37 -4.37
CA GLU A 307 -6.46 -16.75 -4.59
C GLU A 307 -6.06 -17.82 -3.58
N GLU A 308 -5.18 -18.73 -4.00
CA GLU A 308 -4.59 -19.70 -3.10
C GLU A 308 -3.64 -19.01 -2.10
N GLU A 309 -3.43 -19.63 -0.95
CA GLU A 309 -2.59 -19.09 0.12
C GLU A 309 -1.17 -18.70 -0.35
N LYS A 310 -0.60 -19.46 -1.30
CA LYS A 310 0.75 -19.23 -1.84
C LYS A 310 0.87 -17.95 -2.68
N ILE A 311 -0.23 -17.46 -3.24
CA ILE A 311 -0.29 -16.27 -4.11
C ILE A 311 -1.29 -15.26 -3.57
N ARG A 312 -1.46 -15.24 -2.24
CA ARG A 312 -2.47 -14.44 -1.58
C ARG A 312 -2.22 -12.94 -1.80
N GLY A 313 -3.24 -12.28 -2.36
CA GLY A 313 -3.30 -10.86 -2.70
C GLY A 313 -2.44 -10.43 -3.91
N GLU A 314 -1.99 -11.36 -4.75
CA GLU A 314 -1.04 -11.07 -5.83
C GLU A 314 -1.66 -10.30 -7.01
N ARG A 315 -2.97 -10.43 -7.21
CA ARG A 315 -3.73 -9.60 -8.16
C ARG A 315 -4.00 -8.17 -7.66
N GLU A 316 -3.75 -7.85 -6.39
CA GLU A 316 -3.82 -6.48 -5.84
C GLU A 316 -2.43 -5.95 -5.48
N ARG A 317 -1.36 -6.57 -6.00
CA ARG A 317 0.00 -6.08 -5.81
C ARG A 317 0.20 -4.74 -6.57
N PRO A 318 0.88 -3.75 -5.98
CA PRO A 318 1.26 -2.53 -6.69
C PRO A 318 2.29 -2.88 -7.77
N ARG A 319 1.86 -2.80 -9.04
CA ARG A 319 2.69 -3.14 -10.21
C ARG A 319 3.17 -1.91 -10.96
N ARG A 320 2.64 -0.72 -10.64
CA ARG A 320 2.95 0.49 -11.41
C ARG A 320 4.43 0.84 -11.33
N PHE A 321 5.02 0.85 -10.13
CA PHE A 321 6.47 1.07 -9.97
C PHE A 321 7.30 0.12 -10.83
N GLU A 322 6.97 -1.17 -10.82
CA GLU A 322 7.67 -2.19 -11.61
C GLU A 322 7.56 -1.89 -13.12
N ARG A 323 6.36 -1.56 -13.60
CA ARG A 323 6.14 -1.16 -15.01
C ARG A 323 6.94 0.08 -15.39
N LEU A 324 7.04 1.08 -14.51
CA LEU A 324 7.83 2.29 -14.75
C LEU A 324 9.33 1.96 -14.86
N CYS A 325 9.86 1.09 -14.00
CA CYS A 325 11.24 0.63 -14.10
C CYS A 325 11.53 -0.06 -15.44
N TYR A 326 10.65 -0.97 -15.89
CA TYR A 326 10.80 -1.63 -17.18
C TYR A 326 10.63 -0.67 -18.36
N ARG A 327 9.73 0.30 -18.27
CA ARG A 327 9.58 1.35 -19.27
C ARG A 327 10.87 2.18 -19.41
N ALA A 328 11.39 2.68 -18.29
CA ALA A 328 12.63 3.47 -18.29
C ALA A 328 13.83 2.67 -18.82
N LEU A 329 13.88 1.37 -18.50
CA LEU A 329 14.90 0.46 -19.03
C LEU A 329 14.76 0.27 -20.55
N ALA A 330 13.55 0.03 -21.05
CA ALA A 330 13.27 -0.15 -22.47
C ALA A 330 13.53 1.13 -23.28
N GLU A 331 13.29 2.30 -22.69
CA GLU A 331 13.56 3.61 -23.27
C GLU A 331 15.02 4.07 -23.08
N ASN A 332 15.89 3.23 -22.48
CA ASN A 332 17.31 3.49 -22.20
C ASN A 332 17.57 4.69 -21.26
N PHE A 333 16.58 5.12 -20.49
CA PHE A 333 16.77 6.14 -19.45
C PHE A 333 17.50 5.61 -18.22
N VAL A 334 17.43 4.31 -17.97
CA VAL A 334 18.19 3.63 -16.92
C VAL A 334 18.91 2.41 -17.47
N SER A 335 20.08 2.12 -16.90
CA SER A 335 20.79 0.87 -17.19
C SER A 335 20.09 -0.33 -16.55
N LEU A 336 20.38 -1.53 -17.05
CA LEU A 336 19.91 -2.78 -16.46
C LEU A 336 20.30 -2.90 -14.96
N SER A 337 21.52 -2.47 -14.62
CA SER A 337 22.00 -2.45 -13.23
C SER A 337 21.21 -1.47 -12.36
N LYS A 338 20.88 -0.27 -12.87
CA LYS A 338 20.05 0.69 -12.13
C LYS A 338 18.62 0.20 -11.97
N ALA A 339 18.05 -0.46 -12.98
CA ALA A 339 16.74 -1.09 -12.86
C ALA A 339 16.73 -2.22 -11.81
N ALA A 340 17.79 -3.04 -11.74
CA ALA A 340 17.94 -4.07 -10.72
C ALA A 340 18.05 -3.50 -9.30
N GLU A 341 18.82 -2.41 -9.13
CA GLU A 341 18.91 -1.65 -7.88
C GLU A 341 17.54 -1.08 -7.47
N LEU A 342 16.85 -0.39 -8.39
CA LEU A 342 15.53 0.18 -8.17
C LEU A 342 14.48 -0.88 -7.85
N LEU A 343 14.49 -2.04 -8.50
CA LEU A 343 13.53 -3.12 -8.24
C LEU A 343 13.89 -3.97 -7.02
N ARG A 344 15.14 -3.90 -6.56
CA ARG A 344 15.73 -4.81 -5.55
C ARG A 344 15.59 -6.29 -5.94
N ILE A 345 15.83 -6.62 -7.21
CA ILE A 345 15.85 -7.99 -7.71
C ILE A 345 17.14 -8.28 -8.47
N PRO A 346 17.59 -9.55 -8.54
CA PRO A 346 18.81 -9.91 -9.27
C PRO A 346 18.76 -9.48 -10.73
N LEU A 347 19.91 -9.03 -11.25
CA LEU A 347 20.07 -8.59 -12.63
C LEU A 347 19.53 -9.60 -13.68
N PRO A 348 19.77 -10.92 -13.57
CA PRO A 348 19.19 -11.89 -14.50
C PRO A 348 17.65 -11.90 -14.50
N LYS A 349 16.99 -11.60 -13.37
CA LYS A 349 15.53 -11.52 -13.30
C LYS A 349 15.00 -10.28 -14.03
N VAL A 350 15.69 -9.14 -13.91
CA VAL A 350 15.33 -7.93 -14.67
C VAL A 350 15.55 -8.17 -16.16
N GLU A 351 16.65 -8.80 -16.52
CA GLU A 351 16.95 -9.11 -17.92
C GLU A 351 15.88 -10.02 -18.54
N ALA A 352 15.48 -11.08 -17.83
CA ALA A 352 14.39 -11.95 -18.24
C ALA A 352 13.05 -11.20 -18.33
N GLY A 353 12.78 -10.26 -17.41
CA GLY A 353 11.58 -9.42 -17.46
C GLY A 353 11.53 -8.49 -18.68
N LEU A 354 12.68 -7.99 -19.13
CA LEU A 354 12.78 -7.15 -20.33
C LEU A 354 12.71 -7.96 -21.63
N LYS A 355 13.44 -9.08 -21.69
CA LYS A 355 13.57 -9.90 -22.92
C LYS A 355 12.43 -10.90 -23.10
N GLY A 356 11.65 -11.16 -22.06
CA GLY A 356 10.67 -12.23 -22.03
C GLY A 356 11.30 -13.60 -21.69
N PRO A 357 10.48 -14.66 -21.60
CA PRO A 357 10.95 -16.01 -21.32
C PRO A 357 11.96 -16.45 -22.39
N GLN A 358 13.19 -16.75 -21.97
CA GLN A 358 14.18 -17.38 -22.84
C GLN A 358 13.75 -18.84 -23.00
N ILE A 359 13.17 -19.17 -24.14
CA ILE A 359 12.98 -20.56 -24.54
C ILE A 359 14.37 -21.03 -24.99
N ASP A 360 14.99 -21.93 -24.23
CA ASP A 360 16.15 -22.66 -24.75
C ASP A 360 15.67 -23.39 -26.01
N HIS A 361 16.13 -22.95 -27.18
CA HIS A 361 16.04 -23.72 -28.41
C HIS A 361 16.98 -24.92 -28.32
N ALA A 362 16.69 -25.84 -27.42
CA ALA A 362 17.20 -27.21 -27.46
C ALA A 362 16.34 -27.97 -28.47
N ASP A 363 16.67 -27.85 -29.76
CA ASP A 363 16.46 -28.89 -30.79
C ASP A 363 16.85 -28.35 -32.18
N HIS A 364 18.16 -28.32 -32.44
CA HIS A 364 18.68 -28.54 -33.78
C HIS A 364 19.79 -29.59 -33.70
N HIS A 365 19.40 -30.82 -33.34
CA HIS A 365 20.10 -32.00 -33.82
C HIS A 365 19.76 -32.16 -35.31
N GLN A 366 20.73 -31.87 -36.17
CA GLN A 366 20.86 -32.50 -37.49
C GLN A 366 21.97 -33.55 -37.43
#